data_AF-A0AA88SJP6-F1
#
_entry.id   AF-A0AA88SJP6-F1
#
_cell.length_a   1.000
_cell.length_b   1.000
_cell.length_c   1.000
_cell.angle_alpha   90.00
_cell.angle_beta   90.00
_cell.angle_gamma   90.00
#
_symmetry.space_group_name_H-M   'P 1'
#
loop_
_entity.id
_entity.type
_entity.pdbx_description
1 polymer ?
#
loop_
_entity_poly.entity_id
_entity_poly.type
_entity_poly.pdbx_seq_one_letter_code
_entity_poly.pdbx_strand_id
1 'polypeptide(L)'
;MQICLSFYEVKSKQPSWFTNKVERLHWEQWYINLNVAQHPKTHSGKSHHSKVLVDPGDSALEERSTRCAALETSLREVLFQIIKFVNEKKDHVPPIPNLEGVSFPYEITISRYSECLSSYTFK
;
A
#
# COMPACT_ATOMS: atom_id res chain seq x y z
N MET A 1 -5.43 6.61 2.73
CA MET A 1 -4.54 6.73 1.55
C MET A 1 -4.54 5.36 0.89
N GLN A 2 -4.34 5.26 -0.42
CA GLN A 2 -4.32 3.96 -1.09
C GLN A 2 -3.06 3.85 -1.95
N ILE A 3 -2.39 2.70 -1.87
CA ILE A 3 -1.34 2.31 -2.80
C ILE A 3 -1.96 1.36 -3.81
N CYS A 4 -1.68 1.57 -5.10
CA CYS A 4 -1.98 0.61 -6.15
C CYS A 4 -0.68 0.11 -6.78
N LEU A 5 -0.47 -1.20 -6.73
CA LEU A 5 0.58 -1.91 -7.48
C LEU A 5 -0.07 -2.51 -8.72
N SER A 6 0.41 -2.15 -9.91
CA SER A 6 -0.12 -2.66 -11.17
C SER A 6 0.98 -3.36 -11.96
N PHE A 7 0.74 -4.60 -12.38
CA PHE A 7 1.61 -5.31 -13.33
C PHE A 7 1.08 -5.14 -14.75
N TYR A 8 1.99 -5.00 -15.72
CA TYR A 8 1.61 -4.79 -17.11
C TYR A 8 2.55 -5.46 -18.10
N GLU A 9 2.04 -5.65 -19.32
CA GLU A 9 2.84 -5.96 -20.49
C GLU A 9 3.04 -4.72 -21.36
N VAL A 10 4.19 -4.63 -22.00
CA VAL A 10 4.51 -3.58 -22.96
C VAL A 10 4.30 -4.14 -24.36
N LYS A 11 3.23 -3.73 -25.04
CA LYS A 11 2.97 -4.15 -26.41
C LYS A 11 3.38 -3.03 -27.37
N SER A 12 4.45 -3.28 -28.14
CA SER A 12 4.75 -2.48 -29.33
C SER A 12 3.90 -3.00 -30.49
N LYS A 13 3.06 -2.16 -31.10
CA LYS A 13 2.58 -2.45 -32.45
C LYS A 13 3.77 -2.29 -33.41
N GLN A 14 3.79 -3.07 -34.50
CA GLN A 14 4.80 -3.01 -35.57
C GLN A 14 5.18 -1.55 -35.89
N PRO A 15 6.44 -1.25 -36.29
CA PRO A 15 6.91 0.11 -36.57
C PRO A 15 6.15 0.65 -37.79
N SER A 16 4.94 1.13 -37.54
CA SER A 16 4.12 1.85 -38.49
C SER A 16 4.64 3.27 -38.41
N TRP A 17 5.18 3.76 -39.52
CA TRP A 17 5.93 5.00 -39.69
C TRP A 17 5.31 6.31 -39.14
N PHE A 18 4.16 6.26 -38.46
CA PHE A 18 3.50 7.42 -37.86
C PHE A 18 3.01 7.28 -36.42
N THR A 19 3.16 6.15 -35.73
CA THR A 19 2.85 6.15 -34.29
C THR A 19 3.58 5.05 -33.54
N ASN A 20 4.60 5.42 -32.79
CA ASN A 20 5.19 4.57 -31.78
C ASN A 20 4.38 4.70 -30.48
N LYS A 21 3.11 4.26 -30.51
CA LYS A 21 2.31 4.17 -29.29
C LYS A 21 2.65 2.86 -28.60
N VAL A 22 3.54 2.96 -27.63
CA VAL A 22 3.80 1.89 -26.66
C VAL A 22 2.57 1.78 -25.77
N GLU A 23 1.84 0.68 -25.88
CA GLU A 23 0.62 0.44 -25.09
C GLU A 23 0.97 -0.43 -23.88
N ARG A 24 0.50 -0.01 -22.70
CA ARG A 24 0.60 -0.79 -21.45
C ARG A 24 -0.70 -1.54 -21.22
N LEU A 25 -0.64 -2.86 -21.17
CA LEU A 25 -1.77 -3.71 -20.84
C LEU A 25 -1.62 -4.19 -19.40
N HIS A 26 -2.41 -3.63 -18.49
CA HIS A 26 -2.40 -4.04 -17.08
C HIS A 26 -3.13 -5.37 -16.91
N TRP A 27 -2.42 -6.41 -16.48
CA TRP A 27 -2.99 -7.76 -16.30
C TRP A 27 -3.26 -8.11 -14.83
N GLU A 28 -2.73 -7.32 -13.88
CA GLU A 28 -3.02 -7.50 -12.47
C GLU A 28 -2.86 -6.18 -11.69
N GLN A 29 -3.75 -5.95 -10.71
CA GLN A 29 -3.73 -4.77 -9.85
C GLN A 29 -4.01 -5.14 -8.39
N TRP A 30 -3.19 -4.64 -7.49
CA TRP A 30 -3.32 -4.79 -6.04
C TRP A 30 -3.56 -3.43 -5.40
N TYR A 31 -4.65 -3.32 -4.65
CA TYR A 31 -5.01 -2.11 -3.92
C TYR A 31 -4.78 -2.31 -2.42
N ILE A 32 -3.87 -1.54 -1.85
CA ILE A 32 -3.48 -1.60 -0.45
C ILE A 32 -3.96 -0.33 0.25
N ASN A 33 -4.89 -0.49 1.19
CA ASN A 33 -5.40 0.62 1.99
C ASN A 33 -4.43 0.93 3.13
N LEU A 34 -4.07 2.21 3.24
CA LEU A 34 -3.21 2.72 4.31
C LEU A 34 -4.00 3.63 5.25
N ASN A 35 -4.02 3.23 6.52
CA ASN A 35 -4.58 3.97 7.64
C ASN A 35 -3.44 4.56 8.47
N VAL A 36 -3.45 5.88 8.64
CA VAL A 36 -2.50 6.56 9.52
C VAL A 36 -3.13 6.66 10.90
N ALA A 37 -2.56 5.94 11.87
CA ALA A 37 -2.98 6.06 13.26
C ALA A 37 -2.65 7.48 13.75
N GLN A 38 -3.68 8.21 14.18
CA GLN A 38 -3.46 9.51 14.82
C GLN A 38 -2.98 9.26 16.25
N HIS A 39 -1.95 9.99 16.67
CA HIS A 39 -1.58 9.98 18.08
C HIS A 39 -2.76 10.56 18.86
N PRO A 40 -3.22 9.91 19.95
CA PRO A 40 -4.12 10.56 20.89
C PRO A 40 -3.44 11.85 21.34
N LYS A 41 -4.05 13.01 21.04
CA LYS A 41 -3.57 14.27 21.59
C LYS A 41 -3.74 14.17 23.09
N THR A 42 -2.65 14.29 23.83
CA THR A 42 -2.67 14.43 25.29
C THR A 42 -3.37 15.75 25.59
N HIS A 43 -4.69 15.74 25.69
CA HIS A 43 -5.43 16.85 26.23
C HIS A 43 -5.04 16.93 27.71
N SER A 44 -4.18 17.90 28.03
CA SER A 44 -3.78 18.26 29.38
C SER A 44 -4.96 18.90 30.13
N GLY A 45 -6.03 18.12 30.33
CA GLY A 45 -7.12 18.45 31.23
C GLY A 45 -6.71 18.05 32.65
N LYS A 46 -6.37 19.05 33.46
CA LYS A 46 -6.19 18.91 34.92
C LYS A 46 -7.33 18.09 35.53
N SER A 47 -7.01 16.91 36.06
CA SER A 47 -7.86 16.25 37.06
C SER A 47 -7.02 15.94 38.28
N HIS A 48 -7.42 16.54 39.40
CA HIS A 48 -6.80 16.38 40.69
C HIS A 48 -6.98 14.95 41.22
N HIS A 49 -5.92 14.43 41.83
CA HIS A 49 -5.93 13.38 42.86
C HIS A 49 -5.86 11.89 42.41
N SER A 50 -4.67 11.45 42.00
CA SER A 50 -4.04 10.22 42.54
C SER A 50 -2.58 10.18 42.08
N LYS A 51 -1.64 10.29 43.02
CA LYS A 51 -0.21 10.15 42.71
C LYS A 51 0.12 8.65 42.58
N VAL A 52 -0.17 8.07 41.42
CA VAL A 52 0.59 6.91 40.97
C VAL A 52 1.75 7.46 40.16
N LEU A 53 2.96 7.32 40.69
CA LEU A 53 4.21 7.81 40.13
C LEU A 53 4.64 6.84 39.01
N VAL A 54 3.84 6.75 37.94
CA VAL A 54 4.31 6.12 36.69
C VAL A 54 5.04 7.21 35.96
N ASP A 55 6.34 7.02 35.72
CA ASP A 55 7.12 7.94 34.93
C ASP A 55 6.43 8.11 33.54
N PRO A 56 6.12 9.33 33.10
CA PRO A 56 5.49 9.56 31.81
C PRO A 56 6.25 8.94 30.62
N GLY A 57 7.56 8.68 30.78
CA GLY A 57 8.39 7.98 29.80
C GLY A 57 8.07 6.49 29.68
N ASP A 58 7.84 5.79 30.80
CA ASP A 58 7.57 4.36 30.80
C ASP A 58 6.22 4.02 30.13
N SER A 59 5.18 4.81 30.42
CA SER A 59 3.86 4.63 29.81
C SER A 59 3.87 4.88 28.29
N ALA A 60 4.63 5.86 27.82
CA ALA A 60 4.76 6.16 26.40
C ALA A 60 5.54 5.07 25.64
N LEU A 61 6.57 4.49 26.26
CA LEU A 61 7.34 3.38 25.70
C LEU A 61 6.51 2.11 25.60
N GLU A 62 5.73 1.79 26.64
CA GLU A 62 4.83 0.63 26.63
C GLU A 62 3.75 0.78 25.56
N GLU A 63 3.11 1.95 25.46
CA GLU A 63 2.11 2.21 24.42
C GLU A 63 2.70 2.06 23.01
N ARG A 64 3.91 2.57 22.79
CA ARG A 64 4.64 2.37 21.51
C ARG A 64 4.89 0.89 21.23
N SER A 65 5.30 0.12 22.23
CA SER A 65 5.53 -1.32 22.11
C SER A 65 4.26 -2.06 21.71
N THR A 66 3.13 -1.77 22.36
CA THR A 66 1.83 -2.36 22.02
C THR A 66 1.41 -2.01 20.59
N ARG A 67 1.58 -0.75 20.16
CA ARG A 67 1.28 -0.32 18.78
C ARG A 67 2.18 -1.04 17.77
N CYS A 68 3.47 -1.21 18.06
CA CYS A 68 4.39 -1.96 17.21
C CYS A 68 3.98 -3.43 17.06
N ALA A 69 3.65 -4.11 18.16
CA ALA A 69 3.21 -5.50 18.13
C ALA A 69 1.89 -5.71 17.34
N ALA A 70 0.95 -4.76 17.46
CA ALA A 70 -0.29 -4.77 16.69
C ALA A 70 -0.03 -4.57 15.19
N LEU A 71 0.86 -3.65 14.82
CA LEU A 71 1.27 -3.44 13.43
C LEU A 71 1.96 -4.67 12.85
N GLU A 72 2.84 -5.32 13.60
CA GLU A 72 3.51 -6.56 13.19
C GLU A 72 2.51 -7.68 12.92
N THR A 73 1.54 -7.86 13.83
CA THR A 73 0.49 -8.87 13.68
C THR A 73 -0.36 -8.61 12.43
N SER A 74 -0.79 -7.36 12.22
CA SER A 74 -1.56 -6.98 11.04
C SER A 74 -0.78 -7.18 9.74
N LEU A 75 0.52 -6.82 9.73
CA LEU A 75 1.37 -7.04 8.56
C LEU A 75 1.52 -8.53 8.25
N ARG A 76 1.73 -9.37 9.27
CA ARG A 76 1.83 -10.83 9.11
C ARG A 76 0.56 -11.41 8.50
N GLU A 77 -0.61 -10.98 8.95
CA GLU A 77 -1.90 -11.42 8.39
C GLU A 77 -2.04 -11.03 6.91
N VAL A 78 -1.67 -9.79 6.56
CA VAL A 78 -1.71 -9.32 5.16
C VAL A 78 -0.75 -10.13 4.27
N LEU A 79 0.46 -10.44 4.75
CA LEU A 79 1.42 -11.27 4.00
C LEU A 79 0.85 -12.67 3.72
N PHE A 80 0.20 -13.30 4.70
CA PHE A 80 -0.47 -14.59 4.48
C PHE A 80 -1.62 -14.50 3.47
N GLN A 81 -2.38 -13.40 3.50
CA GLN A 81 -3.43 -13.15 2.51
C GLN A 81 -2.85 -13.03 1.11
N ILE A 82 -1.73 -12.32 0.93
CA ILE A 82 -1.04 -12.22 -0.37
C ILE A 82 -0.67 -13.62 -0.88
N ILE A 83 0.00 -14.43 -0.05
CA ILE A 83 0.39 -15.80 -0.43
C ILE A 83 -0.84 -16.62 -0.85
N LYS A 84 -1.93 -16.54 -0.08
CA LYS A 84 -3.17 -17.24 -0.38
C LYS A 84 -3.76 -16.79 -1.72
N PHE A 85 -3.89 -15.49 -1.94
CA PHE A 85 -4.50 -14.95 -3.17
C PHE A 85 -3.68 -15.29 -4.42
N VAL A 86 -2.35 -15.18 -4.36
CA VAL A 86 -1.47 -15.57 -5.47
C VAL A 86 -1.60 -17.06 -5.77
N ASN A 87 -1.67 -17.90 -4.73
CA ASN A 87 -1.83 -19.35 -4.91
C ASN A 87 -3.21 -19.75 -5.46
N GLU A 88 -4.27 -19.00 -5.12
CA GLU A 88 -5.63 -19.22 -5.62
C GLU A 88 -5.78 -18.76 -7.08
N LYS A 89 -5.10 -17.69 -7.49
CA LYS A 89 -5.20 -17.09 -8.82
C LYS A 89 -3.84 -17.09 -9.51
N LYS A 90 -3.32 -18.27 -9.83
CA LYS A 90 -2.04 -18.39 -10.55
C LYS A 90 -2.20 -18.47 -12.07
N ASP A 91 -3.39 -18.87 -12.52
CA ASP A 91 -3.61 -19.27 -13.93
C ASP A 91 -3.69 -18.08 -14.89
N HIS A 92 -3.84 -16.85 -14.38
CA HIS A 92 -3.91 -15.63 -15.20
C HIS A 92 -2.54 -14.95 -15.38
N VAL A 93 -1.48 -15.45 -14.75
CA VAL A 93 -0.13 -14.86 -14.84
C VAL A 93 0.44 -15.10 -16.25
N PRO A 94 0.86 -14.04 -16.98
CA PRO A 94 1.37 -14.20 -18.33
C PRO A 94 2.74 -14.93 -18.37
N PRO A 95 3.12 -15.48 -19.53
CA PRO A 95 4.45 -16.07 -19.71
C PRO A 95 5.57 -15.05 -19.45
N ILE A 96 6.66 -15.46 -18.80
CA ILE A 96 7.82 -14.58 -18.53
C ILE A 96 8.52 -14.26 -19.86
N PRO A 97 8.59 -12.99 -20.28
CA PRO A 97 9.03 -12.63 -21.62
C PRO A 97 10.55 -12.72 -21.84
N ASN A 98 11.39 -12.66 -20.79
CA ASN A 98 12.84 -12.84 -20.87
C ASN A 98 13.43 -13.27 -19.53
N LEU A 99 14.24 -14.33 -19.50
CA LEU A 99 14.91 -14.82 -18.28
C LEU A 99 15.99 -13.88 -17.74
N GLU A 100 16.45 -12.91 -18.54
CA GLU A 100 17.48 -11.94 -18.12
C GLU A 100 16.92 -10.82 -17.21
N GLY A 101 15.60 -10.67 -17.12
CA GLY A 101 14.92 -9.73 -16.22
C GLY A 101 13.93 -10.46 -15.32
N VAL A 102 14.29 -10.66 -14.05
CA VAL A 102 13.60 -11.56 -13.10
C VAL A 102 12.21 -11.06 -12.63
N SER A 103 11.63 -10.04 -13.27
CA SER A 103 10.35 -9.45 -12.86
C SER A 103 9.53 -8.94 -14.04
N PHE A 104 8.21 -9.11 -13.97
CA PHE A 104 7.27 -8.42 -14.86
C PHE A 104 7.35 -6.90 -14.69
N PRO A 105 7.09 -6.10 -15.75
CA PRO A 105 6.93 -4.65 -15.61
C PRO A 105 5.83 -4.30 -14.61
N TYR A 106 6.09 -3.32 -13.75
CA TYR A 106 5.13 -2.87 -12.73
C TYR A 106 5.18 -1.36 -12.52
N GLU A 107 4.12 -0.83 -11.91
CA GLU A 107 3.96 0.56 -11.51
C GLU A 107 3.34 0.63 -10.11
N ILE A 108 3.83 1.56 -9.28
CA ILE A 108 3.28 1.84 -7.95
C ILE A 108 2.74 3.27 -7.97
N THR A 109 1.45 3.42 -7.69
CA THR A 109 0.79 4.72 -7.54
C THR A 109 0.30 4.89 -6.12
N ILE A 110 0.37 6.12 -5.60
CA ILE A 110 -0.11 6.48 -4.27
C ILE A 110 -1.15 7.57 -4.43
N SER A 111 -2.40 7.26 -4.10
CA SER A 111 -3.51 8.19 -4.19
C SER A 111 -3.91 8.69 -2.81
N ARG A 112 -3.96 10.00 -2.64
CA ARG A 112 -4.63 10.64 -1.49
C ARG A 112 -6.11 10.75 -1.84
N TYR A 113 -7.00 10.42 -0.90
CA TYR A 113 -8.46 10.48 -1.14
C TYR A 113 -8.96 11.86 -1.64
N SER A 114 -8.19 12.93 -1.40
CA SER A 114 -8.46 14.29 -1.87
C SER A 114 -8.19 14.55 -3.35
N GLU A 115 -7.30 13.79 -4.01
CA GLU A 115 -6.91 14.01 -5.42
C GLU A 115 -7.90 13.35 -6.40
N CYS A 116 -8.68 12.37 -5.95
CA CYS A 116 -9.75 11.76 -6.75
C CYS A 116 -10.88 12.77 -7.07
N LEU A 117 -11.11 13.77 -6.20
CA LEU A 117 -12.12 14.81 -6.45
C LEU A 117 -11.65 15.85 -7.48
N SER A 118 -10.35 16.12 -7.60
CA SER A 118 -9.83 17.06 -8.61
C SER A 118 -9.81 16.49 -10.03
N SER A 119 -9.76 15.16 -10.18
CA SER A 119 -9.82 14.51 -11.50
C SER A 119 -11.22 14.54 -12.13
N TYR A 120 -12.26 14.81 -11.35
CA TYR A 120 -13.63 15.00 -11.81
C TYR A 120 -14.03 16.48 -11.99
N THR A 121 -13.10 17.43 -11.78
CA THR A 121 -13.40 18.87 -11.86
C THR A 121 -12.53 19.68 -12.83
N PHE A 122 -12.14 19.12 -13.97
CA PHE A 122 -11.79 19.96 -15.13
C PHE A 122 -12.52 19.50 -16.40
N LYS A 123 -13.18 20.50 -16.99
CA LYS A 123 -14.13 20.48 -18.11
C LYS A 123 -13.52 20.05 -19.44
#